data_AF-A0A842TG51-F1
#
_entry.id   AF-A0A842TG51-F1
#
_cell.length_a   1.000
_cell.length_b   1.000
_cell.length_c   1.000
_cell.angle_alpha   90.00
_cell.angle_beta   90.00
_cell.angle_gamma   90.00
#
_symmetry.space_group_name_H-M   'P 1'
#
loop_
_entity.id
_entity.type
_entity.pdbx_description
1 polymer ?
#
loop_
_entity_poly.entity_id
_entity_poly.type
_entity_poly.pdbx_seq_one_letter_code
_entity_poly.pdbx_strand_id
1 'polypeptide(L)' 'MNVILDREITYTNPSSREFRKKLEKYGYSKSFLRIALILYFTVRLGKGDAIYDDLESVLGRKARK' A
#
# COMPACT_ATOMS: atom_id res chain seq x y z
N MET A 1 8.05 0.72 17.63
CA MET A 1 8.02 2.20 17.67
C MET A 1 8.12 2.73 16.23
N ASN A 2 7.12 3.47 15.74
CA ASN A 2 7.25 4.14 14.44
C ASN A 2 8.09 5.41 14.63
N VAL A 3 9.29 5.45 14.06
CA VAL A 3 10.30 6.50 14.27
C VAL A 3 9.82 7.90 13.82
N ILE A 4 8.82 7.95 12.93
CA ILE A 4 8.32 9.20 12.35
C ILE A 4 7.15 9.77 13.18
N LEU A 5 6.29 8.91 13.70
CA LEU A 5 5.02 9.31 14.31
C LEU A 5 5.02 9.26 15.85
N ASP A 6 6.19 8.98 16.45
CA ASP A 6 6.41 8.81 17.90
C ASP A 6 5.29 8.03 18.61
N ARG A 7 4.81 6.99 17.93
CA ARG A 7 3.72 6.14 18.41
C ARG A 7 3.91 4.71 17.97
N GLU A 8 3.32 3.79 18.71
CA GLU A 8 3.26 2.40 18.29
C GLU A 8 2.24 2.24 17.17
N ILE A 9 2.66 1.60 16.07
CA ILE A 9 1.80 1.25 14.95
C ILE A 9 2.05 -0.21 14.63
N THR A 10 1.00 -1.02 14.77
CA THR A 10 1.03 -2.45 14.45
C THR A 10 0.41 -2.66 13.08
N TYR A 11 1.21 -3.15 12.13
CA TYR A 11 0.72 -3.59 10.84
C TYR A 11 0.11 -4.98 10.98
N THR A 12 -1.22 -5.05 10.93
CA THR A 12 -1.94 -6.32 10.93
C THR A 12 -2.05 -6.87 9.50
N ASN A 13 -2.30 -8.18 9.37
CA ASN A 13 -2.48 -8.85 8.07
C ASN A 13 -3.95 -9.21 7.82
N PRO A 14 -4.85 -8.22 7.60
CA PRO A 14 -6.27 -8.49 7.46
C PRO A 14 -6.56 -9.36 6.25
N SER A 15 -7.58 -10.21 6.33
CA SER A 15 -8.16 -10.86 5.16
C SER A 15 -8.77 -9.82 4.19
N SER A 16 -8.94 -10.18 2.92
CA SER A 16 -9.58 -9.29 1.93
C SER A 16 -11.00 -8.87 2.36
N ARG A 17 -11.71 -9.72 3.10
CA ARG A 17 -13.05 -9.41 3.65
C ARG A 17 -12.98 -8.34 4.74
N GLU A 18 -12.01 -8.44 5.65
CA GLU A 18 -11.81 -7.44 6.71
C GLU A 18 -11.36 -6.11 6.13
N PHE A 19 -10.43 -6.14 5.17
CA PHE A 19 -9.98 -4.96 4.45
C PHE A 19 -11.15 -4.25 3.75
N ARG A 20 -11.97 -5.01 3.03
CA ARG A 20 -13.18 -4.49 2.37
C ARG A 20 -14.15 -3.86 3.37
N LYS A 21 -14.53 -4.56 4.44
CA LYS A 21 -15.46 -4.06 5.45
C LYS A 21 -14.97 -2.75 6.07
N LYS A 22 -13.66 -2.64 6.33
CA LYS A 22 -13.04 -1.44 6.89
C LYS A 22 -13.15 -0.26 5.93
N LEU A 23 -12.87 -0.47 4.64
CA LEU A 23 -13.00 0.57 3.64
C LEU A 23 -14.47 0.95 3.35
N GLU A 24 -15.41 0.00 3.40
CA GLU A 24 -16.86 0.30 3.33
C GLU A 24 -17.30 1.18 4.50
N LYS A 25 -16.80 0.93 5.72
CA LYS A 25 -17.05 1.78 6.90
C LYS A 25 -16.51 3.21 6.73
N TYR A 26 -15.48 3.40 5.93
CA TYR A 26 -14.95 4.73 5.61
C TYR A 26 -15.72 5.47 4.52
N GLY A 27 -16.77 4.86 3.95
CA GLY A 27 -17.65 5.52 2.99
C GLY A 27 -17.11 5.54 1.55
N TYR A 28 -16.13 4.72 1.22
CA TYR A 28 -15.60 4.65 -0.14
C TYR A 28 -16.60 4.01 -1.12
N SER A 29 -16.58 4.48 -2.38
CA SER A 29 -17.45 3.95 -3.43
C SER A 29 -17.09 2.50 -3.78
N LYS A 30 -18.09 1.71 -4.19
CA LYS A 30 -17.89 0.30 -4.58
C LYS A 30 -16.84 0.13 -5.70
N SER A 31 -16.81 1.07 -6.64
CA SER A 31 -15.83 1.08 -7.73
C SER A 31 -14.40 1.27 -7.21
N PHE A 32 -14.21 2.22 -6.28
CA PHE A 32 -12.92 2.42 -5.62
C PHE A 32 -12.49 1.18 -4.82
N LEU A 33 -13.40 0.62 -4.03
CA LEU A 33 -13.14 -0.58 -3.23
C LEU A 33 -12.67 -1.76 -4.07
N ARG A 34 -13.25 -1.94 -5.26
CA ARG A 34 -12.85 -3.00 -6.18
C ARG A 34 -11.39 -2.86 -6.61
N ILE A 35 -10.96 -1.66 -6.99
CA ILE A 35 -9.57 -1.38 -7.38
C ILE A 35 -8.61 -1.56 -6.19
N ALA A 36 -8.97 -1.01 -5.03
CA ALA A 36 -8.17 -1.14 -3.82
C ALA A 36 -7.96 -2.61 -3.41
N LEU A 37 -8.99 -3.45 -3.53
CA LEU A 37 -8.90 -4.88 -3.25
C LEU A 37 -7.98 -5.62 -4.23
N ILE A 38 -8.04 -5.29 -5.53
CA ILE A 38 -7.16 -5.86 -6.54
C ILE A 38 -5.70 -5.52 -6.22
N LEU A 39 -5.41 -4.24 -5.92
CA LEU A 39 -4.07 -3.81 -5.54
C LEU A 39 -3.58 -4.52 -4.27
N TYR A 40 -4.41 -4.54 -3.22
CA TYR A 40 -4.08 -5.23 -1.96
C TYR A 40 -3.74 -6.71 -2.19
N PHE A 41 -4.54 -7.41 -3.00
CA PHE A 41 -4.30 -8.81 -3.33
C PHE A 41 -3.03 -9.02 -4.15
N THR A 42 -2.81 -8.22 -5.19
CA THR A 42 -1.61 -8.30 -6.05
C THR A 42 -0.32 -8.09 -5.25
N VAL A 43 -0.30 -7.08 -4.37
CA VAL A 43 0.85 -6.80 -3.50
C VAL A 43 1.06 -7.93 -2.49
N ARG A 44 -0.03 -8.49 -1.93
CA ARG A 44 0.05 -9.64 -1.02
C ARG A 44 0.59 -10.91 -1.67
N LEU A 45 0.42 -11.06 -2.99
CA LEU A 45 1.03 -12.12 -3.78
C LEU A 45 2.51 -11.86 -4.12
N GLY A 46 3.11 -10.77 -3.60
CA GLY A 46 4.52 -10.42 -3.85
C GLY A 46 4.78 -9.81 -5.22
N LYS A 47 3.75 -9.43 -5.98
CA LYS A 47 3.91 -8.96 -7.37
C LYS A 47 4.18 -7.45 -7.49
N GLY A 48 4.90 -6.86 -6.53
CA GLY A 48 5.09 -5.41 -6.44
C GLY A 48 6.47 -4.99 -5.93
N ASP A 49 7.45 -5.88 -6.02
CA ASP A 49 8.81 -5.72 -5.51
C ASP A 49 9.83 -5.28 -6.56
N ALA A 50 9.40 -5.08 -7.81
CA ALA A 50 10.26 -4.60 -8.88
C ALA A 50 10.79 -3.18 -8.57
N ILE A 51 12.11 -3.03 -8.66
CA ILE A 51 12.82 -1.77 -8.47
C ILE A 51 13.45 -1.38 -9.81
N TYR A 52 13.22 -0.14 -10.21
CA TYR A 52 13.77 0.46 -11.43
C TYR A 52 14.60 1.69 -11.09
N ASP A 53 15.57 2.03 -11.95
CA ASP A 53 16.49 3.16 -11.81
C ASP A 53 16.13 4.34 -12.72
N ASP A 54 14.98 4.29 -13.39
CA ASP A 54 14.49 5.32 -14.32
C ASP A 54 14.55 6.72 -13.71
N LEU A 55 14.17 6.86 -12.43
CA LEU A 55 14.19 8.14 -11.73
C LEU A 55 15.63 8.68 -11.58
N GLU A 56 16.59 7.81 -11.28
CA GLU A 56 18.00 8.22 -11.14
C GLU A 56 18.60 8.55 -12.50
N SER A 57 18.25 7.78 -13.53
CA SER A 57 18.63 8.01 -14.93
C SER A 57 18.12 9.37 -15.44
N VAL A 58 16.86 9.70 -15.18
CA VAL A 58 16.24 10.94 -15.67
C VAL A 58 16.66 12.17 -14.87
N LEU A 59 16.81 12.05 -13.54
CA LEU A 59 17.04 13.21 -12.66
C LEU A 59 18.50 13.39 -12.21
N GLY A 60 19.39 12.44 -12.51
CA GLY A 60 20.81 12.49 -12.13
C GLY A 60 21.05 12.47 -10.61
N ARG A 61 20.04 12.10 -9.81
CA ARG A 61 20.12 12.04 -8.35
C ARG A 61 19.45 10.79 -7.81
N LYS A 62 19.94 10.30 -6.67
CA LYS A 62 19.40 9.13 -5.98
C LYS A 62 17.94 9.33 -5.57
N ALA A 63 17.17 8.25 -5.64
CA ALA A 63 15.83 8.20 -5.05
C ALA A 63 15.93 8.41 -3.53
N ARG A 64 14.95 9.12 -2.94
CA ARG A 64 14.89 9.27 -1.49
C ARG A 64 14.47 7.91 -0.90
N LYS A 65 15.24 7.44 0.07
CA LYS A 65 14.93 6.25 0.86
C LYS A 65 14.10 6.63 2.08
#